data_AF-A0A953LRG3-F1
#
_entry.id   AF-A0A953LRG3-F1
#
_cell.length_a   1.000
_cell.length_b   1.000
_cell.length_c   1.000
_cell.angle_alpha   90.00
_cell.angle_beta   90.00
_cell.angle_gamma   90.00
#
_symmetry.space_group_name_H-M   'P 1'
#
loop_
_entity.id
_entity.type
_entity.pdbx_description
1 polymer ?
#
loop_
_entity_poly.entity_id
_entity_poly.type
_entity_poly.pdbx_seq_one_letter_code
_entity_poly.pdbx_strand_id
1 'polypeptide(L)' 'MGQQTILTPLDEAKRIARSHNMFVAQKGGRFLLYRRMPNRNVLIGTRGTDKDLLGLVRHSAGSR' A
#
# COMPACT_ATOMS: atom_id res chain seq x y z
N MET A 1 -15.39 2.51 -25.48
CA MET A 1 -14.24 1.61 -25.29
C MET A 1 -13.54 2.03 -24.01
N GLY A 2 -13.69 1.27 -22.92
CA GLY A 2 -13.09 1.61 -21.63
C GLY A 2 -11.58 1.35 -21.70
N GLN A 3 -10.76 2.40 -21.59
CA GLN A 3 -9.32 2.25 -21.45
C GLN A 3 -9.05 1.48 -20.15
N GLN A 4 -8.52 0.27 -20.24
CA GLN A 4 -7.94 -0.41 -19.09
C GLN A 4 -6.65 0.33 -18.73
N THR A 5 -6.73 1.28 -17.79
CA THR A 5 -5.54 1.93 -17.25
C THR A 5 -4.70 0.85 -16.57
N ILE A 6 -3.54 0.53 -17.14
CA ILE A 6 -2.57 -0.36 -16.51
C ILE A 6 -2.06 0.36 -15.26
N LEU A 7 -2.62 0.02 -14.11
CA LEU A 7 -2.15 0.55 -12.84
C LEU A 7 -0.78 -0.03 -12.55
N THR A 8 0.19 0.82 -12.22
CA THR A 8 1.47 0.34 -11.72
C THR A 8 1.25 -0.41 -10.39
N PRO A 9 2.13 -1.36 -10.00
CA PRO A 9 2.01 -2.04 -8.72
C PRO A 9 1.95 -1.08 -7.53
N LEU A 10 2.63 0.08 -7.62
CA LEU A 10 2.60 1.12 -6.60
C LEU A 10 1.24 1.84 -6.53
N ASP A 11 0.64 2.16 -7.68
CA ASP A 11 -0.69 2.80 -7.71
C ASP A 11 -1.76 1.86 -7.20
N GLU A 12 -1.67 0.58 -7.56
CA GLU A 12 -2.56 -0.45 -7.03
C GLU A 12 -2.39 -0.60 -5.51
N ALA A 13 -1.16 -0.62 -5.01
CA ALA A 13 -0.87 -0.70 -3.58
C ALA A 13 -1.46 0.51 -2.83
N LYS A 14 -1.28 1.74 -3.35
CA LYS A 14 -1.86 2.95 -2.76
C LYS A 14 -3.38 2.92 -2.75
N ARG A 15 -4.00 2.45 -3.84
CA ARG A 15 -5.45 2.31 -3.98
C ARG A 15 -6.02 1.36 -2.93
N ILE A 16 -5.46 0.15 -2.83
CA ILE A 16 -5.91 -0.85 -1.84
C ILE A 16 -5.66 -0.34 -0.41
N ALA A 17 -4.48 0.23 -0.14
CA ALA A 17 -4.17 0.77 1.18
C ALA A 17 -5.23 1.81 1.61
N ARG A 18 -5.58 2.75 0.74
CA ARG A 18 -6.58 3.79 1.03
C ARG A 18 -7.95 3.21 1.38
N SER A 19 -8.40 2.17 0.67
CA SER A 19 -9.68 1.51 0.94
C SER A 19 -9.73 0.78 2.29
N HIS A 20 -8.58 0.47 2.90
CA HIS A 20 -8.48 -0.28 4.14
C HIS A 20 -7.92 0.55 5.32
N ASN A 21 -8.13 1.87 5.33
CA ASN A 21 -7.60 2.78 6.34
C ASN A 21 -6.07 2.67 6.50
N MET A 22 -5.35 2.43 5.42
CA MET A 22 -3.90 2.38 5.37
C MET A 22 -3.35 3.45 4.41
N PHE A 23 -2.06 3.72 4.50
CA PHE A 23 -1.37 4.56 3.53
C PHE A 23 0.09 4.12 3.36
N VAL A 24 0.63 4.40 2.18
CA VAL A 24 2.02 4.17 1.83
C VAL A 24 2.78 5.48 1.96
N ALA A 25 3.90 5.46 2.67
CA ALA A 25 4.89 6.52 2.70
C ALA A 25 6.20 6.03 2.06
N GLN A 26 7.02 6.94 1.52
CA GLN A 26 8.33 6.61 0.98
C GLN A 26 9.41 7.35 1.78
N LYS A 27 10.42 6.64 2.25
CA LYS A 27 11.54 7.21 3.02
C LYS A 27 12.81 6.43 2.76
N GLY A 28 13.88 7.13 2.36
CA GLY A 28 15.20 6.52 2.13
C GLY A 28 15.19 5.37 1.12
N GLY A 29 14.46 5.53 0.00
CA GLY A 29 14.35 4.49 -1.03
C GLY A 29 13.49 3.27 -0.65
N ARG A 30 12.80 3.32 0.50
CA ARG A 30 11.89 2.24 0.94
C ARG A 30 10.46 2.73 0.99
N PHE A 31 9.53 1.80 0.79
CA PHE A 31 8.10 1.99 1.01
C PHE A 31 7.71 1.50 2.39
N LEU A 32 6.92 2.30 3.09
CA LEU A 32 6.44 2.05 4.44
C LEU A 32 4.92 2.01 4.38
N LEU A 33 4.34 0.91 4.83
CA LEU A 33 2.88 0.77 4.95
C LEU A 33 2.47 1.08 6.39
N TYR A 34 1.54 2.01 6.55
CA TYR A 34 0.96 2.39 7.84
C TYR A 34 -0.53 2.12 7.86
N ARG A 35 -1.06 1.70 9.01
CA ARG A 35 -2.49 1.76 9.34
C ARG A 35 -2.80 3.08 10.03
N ARG A 36 -3.84 3.76 9.58
CA ARG A 36 -4.41 4.94 10.23
C ARG A 36 -5.26 4.48 11.41
N MET A 37 -4.93 4.96 12.61
CA MET A 37 -5.78 4.85 13.79
C MET A 37 -6.11 6.26 14.27
N PRO A 38 -7.21 6.48 15.01
CA PRO A 38 -7.62 7.81 15.47
C PRO A 38 -6.52 8.58 16.21
N ASN A 39 -5.71 7.89 17.01
CA ASN A 39 -4.74 8.52 17.91
C ASN A 39 -3.28 8.42 17.44
N ARG A 40 -2.97 7.52 16.50
CA ARG A 40 -1.61 7.35 15.95
C ARG A 40 -1.61 6.51 14.67
N ASN A 41 -0.60 6.70 13.84
CA ASN A 41 -0.35 5.80 12.71
C ASN A 41 0.51 4.62 13.18
N VAL A 42 0.10 3.40 12.84
CA VAL A 42 0.82 2.18 13.19
C VAL A 42 1.58 1.69 11.96
N LEU A 43 2.90 1.54 12.07
CA LEU A 43 3.70 0.94 11.01
C LEU A 43 3.37 -0.55 10.91
N ILE A 44 2.92 -0.99 9.74
CA ILE A 44 2.68 -2.41 9.45
C ILE A 44 3.97 -3.07 8.97
N GLY A 45 4.71 -2.40 8.08
CA GLY A 45 5.96 -2.95 7.55
C GLY A 45 6.60 -2.07 6.49
N THR A 46 7.79 -2.50 6.06
CA THR A 46 8.62 -1.79 5.08
C THR A 46 9.06 -2.70 3.94
N ARG A 47 9.09 -2.19 2.71
CA ARG A 47 9.50 -2.92 1.50
C ARG A 47 10.41 -2.06 0.62
N GLY A 48 11.30 -2.73 -0.13
CA GLY A 48 12.23 -2.06 -1.04
C GLY A 48 11.72 -1.93 -2.48
N THR A 49 10.70 -2.71 -2.86
CA THR A 49 10.16 -2.74 -4.23
C THR A 49 8.65 -2.53 -4.23
N ASP A 50 8.12 -2.03 -5.34
CA ASP A 50 6.67 -1.82 -5.52
C ASP A 50 5.89 -3.14 -5.48
N LYS A 51 6.46 -4.22 -6.03
CA LYS A 51 5.82 -5.55 -6.05
C LYS A 51 5.68 -6.12 -4.64
N ASP A 52 6.73 -6.03 -3.82
CA ASP A 52 6.67 -6.54 -2.45
C ASP A 52 5.76 -5.69 -1.57
N LEU A 53 5.70 -4.38 -1.83
CA LEU A 53 4.75 -3.48 -1.18
C LEU A 53 3.30 -3.89 -1.51
N LEU A 54 2.99 -4.15 -2.77
CA LEU A 54 1.65 -4.59 -3.19
C LEU A 54 1.25 -5.90 -2.48
N GLY A 55 2.17 -6.87 -2.41
CA GLY A 55 1.95 -8.10 -1.66
C GLY A 55 1.68 -7.85 -0.17
N LEU A 56 2.46 -6.97 0.47
CA LEU A 56 2.26 -6.57 1.87
C LEU A 56 0.89 -5.90 2.07
N VAL A 57 0.48 -5.00 1.18
CA VAL A 57 -0.80 -4.30 1.25
C VAL A 57 -1.96 -5.29 1.13
N ARG A 58 -1.94 -6.19 0.12
CA ARG A 58 -2.99 -7.20 -0.08
C ARG A 58 -3.13 -8.12 1.13
N HIS A 59 -2.00 -8.60 1.66
CA HIS A 59 -1.97 -9.41 2.87
C HIS A 59 -2.59 -8.66 4.07
N SER A 60 -2.20 -7.40 4.27
CA SER A 60 -2.69 -6.57 5.39
C SER A 60 -4.15 -6.15 5.25
N ALA A 61 -4.64 -6.07 4.01
CA ALA A 61 -6.03 -5.78 3.67
C ALA A 61 -6.96 -7.00 3.84
N GLY A 62 -6.41 -8.21 4.00
CA GLY A 62 -7.18 -9.45 4.02
C GLY A 62 -7.65 -9.91 2.64
N SER A 63 -7.18 -9.27 1.57
CA SER A 63 -7.40 -9.73 0.20
C SER A 63 -6.41 -10.86 -0.10
N ARG A 64 -6.87 -12.10 0.06
CA ARG A 64 -6.14 -13.30 -0.40
C ARG A 64 -6.27 -13.47 -1.89
#